data_AF-A0A1Y2IW19-F1
#
_entry.id   AF-A0A1Y2IW19-F1
#
_cell.length_a   1.000
_cell.length_b   1.000
_cell.length_c   1.000
_cell.angle_alpha   90.00
_cell.angle_beta   90.00
_cell.angle_gamma   90.00
#
_symmetry.space_group_name_H-M   'P 1'
#
loop_
_entity.id
_entity.type
_entity.pdbx_description
1 polymer ?
#
loop_
_entity_poly.entity_id
_entity_poly.type
_entity_poly.pdbx_seq_one_letter_code
_entity_poly.pdbx_strand_id
1 'polypeptide(L)'
;MDRAHGDDFLWPEEKKLLHDFMRMHNEAFAWNDSERGCFKPEFFPPIEFPVLPHTPWVEKNIPIPPGLYKEVCEIIKKKIAAGVYEPSNSSYRSRWFCVLKKDGKSLRIVHSLEPLNRVTIQHSGVPPTPDYLAEQFAGRPCGAIFDLYVGYD
;
A
#
# COMPACT_ATOMS: atom_id res chain seq x y z
N MET A 1 24.48 -4.75 -0.29
CA MET A 1 23.90 -3.51 -0.84
C MET A 1 24.55 -3.11 -2.17
N ASP A 2 25.80 -3.48 -2.46
CA ASP A 2 26.47 -3.13 -3.73
C ASP A 2 25.73 -3.55 -5.00
N ARG A 3 25.10 -4.74 -4.99
CA ARG A 3 24.29 -5.23 -6.11
C ARG A 3 23.04 -4.38 -6.41
N ALA A 4 22.63 -3.52 -5.49
CA ALA A 4 21.47 -2.64 -5.66
C ALA A 4 21.85 -1.28 -6.27
N HIS A 5 23.14 -0.94 -6.31
CA HIS A 5 23.63 0.22 -7.03
C HIS A 5 23.64 -0.09 -8.52
N GLY A 6 23.05 0.79 -9.34
CA GLY A 6 23.14 0.73 -10.81
C GLY A 6 24.50 1.24 -11.31
N ASP A 7 24.52 1.84 -12.51
CA ASP A 7 25.70 2.52 -13.07
C ASP A 7 26.33 3.51 -12.06
N ASP A 8 27.59 3.91 -12.30
CA ASP A 8 28.48 4.70 -11.42
C ASP A 8 28.02 6.14 -11.08
N PHE A 9 26.77 6.29 -10.64
CA PHE A 9 26.14 7.54 -10.24
C PHE A 9 26.68 8.07 -8.90
N LEU A 10 26.92 7.17 -7.93
CA LEU A 10 27.45 7.52 -6.60
C LEU A 10 28.95 7.25 -6.50
N TRP A 11 29.67 8.14 -5.82
CA TRP A 11 31.08 7.93 -5.49
C TRP A 11 31.25 6.81 -4.44
N PRO A 12 32.43 6.15 -4.37
CA PRO A 12 32.69 5.09 -3.40
C PRO A 12 32.38 5.50 -1.95
N GLU A 13 32.70 6.75 -1.57
CA GLU A 13 32.46 7.32 -0.26
C GLU A 13 30.97 7.51 0.03
N GLU A 14 30.19 7.96 -0.97
CA GLU A 14 28.74 8.12 -0.86
C GLU A 14 28.03 6.77 -0.73
N LYS A 15 28.49 5.76 -1.48
CA LYS A 15 28.00 4.38 -1.36
C LYS A 15 28.23 3.84 0.06
N LYS A 16 29.43 4.07 0.62
CA LYS A 16 29.77 3.65 1.99
C LYS A 16 28.87 4.33 3.02
N LEU A 17 28.65 5.64 2.88
CA LEU A 17 27.75 6.39 3.76
C LEU A 17 26.31 5.84 3.69
N LEU A 18 25.79 5.56 2.49
CA LEU A 18 24.45 5.01 2.34
C LEU A 18 24.33 3.62 2.98
N HIS A 19 25.35 2.77 2.81
CA HIS A 19 25.35 1.44 3.45
C HIS A 19 25.34 1.54 4.97
N ASP A 20 26.15 2.43 5.54
CA ASP A 20 26.16 2.66 6.99
C ASP A 20 24.81 3.22 7.46
N PHE A 21 24.22 4.18 6.74
CA PHE A 21 22.90 4.72 7.04
C PHE A 21 21.82 3.62 7.04
N MET A 22 21.72 2.84 5.97
CA MET A 22 20.72 1.77 5.87
C MET A 22 20.93 0.69 6.94
N ARG A 23 22.19 0.38 7.28
CA ARG A 23 22.52 -0.57 8.34
C ARG A 23 22.12 -0.05 9.72
N MET A 24 22.40 1.21 10.02
CA MET A 24 22.04 1.84 11.30
C MET A 24 20.52 1.94 11.47
N HIS A 25 19.79 2.19 10.38
CA HIS A 25 18.35 2.36 10.37
C HIS A 25 17.62 1.14 9.80
N ASN A 26 18.17 -0.06 9.92
CA ASN A 26 17.60 -1.27 9.32
C ASN A 26 16.13 -1.50 9.71
N GLU A 27 15.77 -1.19 10.95
CA GLU A 27 14.39 -1.34 11.48
C GLU A 27 13.39 -0.34 10.90
N ALA A 28 13.85 0.73 10.25
CA ALA A 28 12.99 1.70 9.58
C ALA A 28 12.55 1.24 8.18
N PHE A 29 13.19 0.20 7.62
CA PHE A 29 12.88 -0.33 6.30
C PHE A 29 12.13 -1.65 6.41
N ALA A 30 11.06 -1.78 5.62
CA ALA A 30 10.37 -3.05 5.44
C ALA A 30 10.93 -3.79 4.22
N TRP A 31 11.53 -4.95 4.43
CA TRP A 31 12.09 -5.79 3.35
C TRP A 31 11.08 -6.82 2.84
N ASN A 32 10.06 -7.15 3.65
CA ASN A 32 9.00 -8.08 3.32
C ASN A 32 7.68 -7.73 4.04
N ASP A 33 6.58 -8.36 3.65
CA ASP A 33 5.24 -8.15 4.24
C ASP A 33 5.19 -8.35 5.76
N SER A 34 6.09 -9.14 6.36
CA SER A 34 6.11 -9.41 7.80
C SER A 34 6.72 -8.28 8.62
N GLU A 35 7.48 -7.39 7.96
CA GLU A 35 8.14 -6.23 8.57
C GLU A 35 7.34 -4.94 8.33
N ARG A 36 6.11 -5.07 7.83
CA ARG A 36 5.21 -3.93 7.65
C ARG A 36 4.99 -3.22 8.99
N GLY A 37 5.17 -1.90 8.99
CA GLY A 37 4.82 -1.07 10.12
C GLY A 37 3.30 -0.87 10.23
N CYS A 38 2.83 -0.47 11.40
CA CYS A 38 1.48 0.05 11.61
C CYS A 38 1.60 1.38 12.37
N PHE A 39 0.78 2.36 12.01
CA PHE A 39 0.73 3.59 12.77
C PHE A 39 0.23 3.32 14.19
N LYS A 40 0.89 3.91 15.18
CA LYS A 40 0.47 3.76 16.58
C LYS A 40 -0.89 4.45 16.75
N PRO A 41 -1.92 3.76 17.28
CA PRO A 41 -3.24 4.35 17.50
C PRO A 41 -3.24 5.60 18.38
N GLU A 42 -2.22 5.75 19.23
CA GLU A 42 -1.98 6.90 20.09
C GLU A 42 -1.77 8.21 19.31
N PHE A 43 -1.15 8.13 18.13
CA PHE A 43 -0.87 9.29 17.28
C PHE A 43 -1.85 9.37 16.10
N PHE A 44 -2.32 8.22 15.62
CA PHE A 44 -3.21 8.09 14.48
C PHE A 44 -4.40 7.21 14.88
N PRO A 45 -5.46 7.80 15.47
CA PRO A 45 -6.63 7.04 15.86
C PRO A 45 -7.31 6.42 14.62
N PRO A 46 -8.08 5.32 14.80
CA PRO A 46 -8.84 4.73 13.71
C PRO A 46 -9.71 5.75 12.98
N ILE A 47 -9.73 5.66 11.65
CA ILE A 47 -10.50 6.58 10.81
C ILE A 47 -11.99 6.21 10.86
N GLU A 48 -12.82 7.17 11.20
CA GLU A 48 -14.26 7.08 11.02
C GLU A 48 -14.62 7.56 9.61
N PHE A 49 -15.26 6.72 8.81
CA PHE A 49 -15.67 7.09 7.45
C PHE A 49 -16.98 7.89 7.48
N PRO A 50 -16.97 9.19 7.13
CA PRO A 50 -18.19 9.98 7.07
C PRO A 50 -19.01 9.54 5.86
N VAL A 51 -20.27 9.14 6.08
CA VAL A 51 -21.17 8.63 5.04
C VAL A 51 -22.53 9.32 5.09
N LEU A 52 -23.15 9.50 3.94
CA LEU A 52 -24.55 9.94 3.83
C LEU A 52 -25.50 8.83 4.33
N PRO A 53 -26.72 9.15 4.78
CA PRO A 53 -27.72 8.14 5.09
C PRO A 53 -27.98 7.21 3.89
N HIS A 54 -27.84 5.91 4.08
CA HIS A 54 -28.00 4.90 3.03
C HIS A 54 -28.42 3.55 3.61
N THR A 55 -28.84 2.66 2.72
CA THR A 55 -29.08 1.25 3.03
C THR A 55 -27.82 0.44 2.71
N PRO A 56 -27.37 -0.49 3.59
CA PRO A 56 -26.29 -1.40 3.27
C PRO A 56 -26.57 -2.20 1.99
N TRP A 57 -25.52 -2.49 1.22
CA TRP A 57 -25.63 -3.23 -0.04
C TRP A 57 -25.05 -4.63 0.08
N VAL A 58 -25.63 -5.55 -0.68
CA VAL A 58 -25.14 -6.92 -0.83
C VAL A 58 -24.99 -7.23 -2.31
N GLU A 59 -23.76 -7.28 -2.77
CA GLU A 59 -23.45 -7.61 -4.15
C GLU A 59 -22.93 -9.05 -4.30
N LYS A 60 -23.26 -9.66 -5.44
CA LYS A 60 -22.75 -10.98 -5.81
C LYS A 60 -21.31 -10.85 -6.32
N ASN A 61 -20.38 -11.60 -5.72
CA ASN A 61 -18.99 -11.63 -6.17
C ASN A 61 -18.85 -12.23 -7.58
N ILE A 62 -17.85 -11.73 -8.30
CA ILE A 62 -17.42 -12.29 -9.58
C ILE A 62 -16.81 -13.68 -9.30
N PRO A 63 -17.21 -14.73 -10.03
CA PRO A 63 -16.64 -16.06 -9.85
C PRO A 63 -15.12 -16.05 -10.08
N ILE A 64 -14.38 -16.70 -9.18
CA ILE A 64 -12.93 -16.87 -9.32
C ILE A 64 -12.70 -17.98 -10.36
N PRO A 65 -11.90 -17.75 -11.42
CA PRO A 65 -11.55 -18.79 -12.36
C PRO A 65 -10.90 -19.99 -11.66
N PRO A 66 -11.27 -21.25 -11.99
CA PRO A 66 -10.75 -22.43 -11.31
C PRO A 66 -9.22 -22.51 -11.26
N GLY A 67 -8.53 -22.06 -12.31
CA GLY A 67 -7.06 -22.05 -12.38
C GLY A 67 -6.39 -21.08 -11.40
N LEU A 68 -7.09 -20.04 -10.95
CA LEU A 68 -6.56 -19.03 -10.02
C LEU A 68 -6.97 -19.30 -8.56
N TYR A 69 -7.92 -20.20 -8.33
CA TYR A 69 -8.57 -20.39 -7.03
C TYR A 69 -7.56 -20.62 -5.89
N LYS A 70 -6.60 -21.55 -6.09
CA LYS A 70 -5.59 -21.89 -5.09
C LYS A 70 -4.72 -20.68 -4.73
N GLU A 71 -4.26 -19.94 -5.73
CA GLU A 71 -3.40 -18.76 -5.52
C GLU A 71 -4.15 -17.66 -4.77
N VAL A 72 -5.41 -17.41 -5.14
CA VAL A 72 -6.26 -16.43 -4.47
C VAL A 72 -6.51 -16.80 -3.01
N CYS A 73 -6.75 -18.08 -2.71
CA CYS A 73 -6.88 -18.56 -1.34
C CYS A 73 -5.61 -18.31 -0.50
N GLU A 74 -4.43 -18.55 -1.07
CA GLU A 74 -3.16 -18.30 -0.38
C GLU A 74 -2.94 -16.80 -0.14
N ILE A 75 -3.30 -15.93 -1.07
CA ILE A 75 -3.25 -14.47 -0.88
C ILE A 75 -4.16 -14.03 0.27
N ILE A 76 -5.39 -14.53 0.33
CA ILE A 76 -6.33 -14.19 1.41
C ILE A 76 -5.78 -14.67 2.76
N LYS A 77 -5.28 -15.91 2.85
CA LYS A 77 -4.67 -16.43 4.09
C LYS A 77 -3.49 -15.59 4.54
N LYS A 78 -2.61 -15.18 3.62
CA LYS A 78 -1.49 -14.28 3.94
C LYS A 78 -1.97 -12.94 4.48
N LYS A 79 -3.00 -12.35 3.87
CA LYS A 79 -3.60 -11.09 4.36
C LYS A 79 -4.26 -11.23 5.74
N ILE A 80 -4.88 -12.38 6.03
CA ILE A 80 -5.41 -12.68 7.37
C ILE A 80 -4.26 -12.84 8.37
N ALA A 81 -3.23 -13.62 8.04
CA ALA A 81 -2.07 -13.82 8.91
C ALA A 81 -1.31 -12.51 9.19
N ALA A 82 -1.25 -11.61 8.21
CA ALA A 82 -0.68 -10.29 8.38
C ALA A 82 -1.54 -9.38 9.28
N GLY A 83 -2.84 -9.66 9.44
CA GLY A 83 -3.80 -8.81 10.16
C GLY A 83 -4.47 -7.72 9.31
N VAL A 84 -4.35 -7.79 7.98
CA VAL A 84 -5.07 -6.88 7.06
C VAL A 84 -6.54 -7.25 6.94
N TYR A 85 -6.83 -8.56 6.94
CA TYR A 85 -8.19 -9.10 6.82
C TYR A 85 -8.60 -9.82 8.08
N GLU A 86 -9.86 -9.68 8.44
CA GLU A 86 -10.50 -10.41 9.53
C GLU A 86 -11.87 -10.96 9.08
N PRO A 87 -12.32 -12.10 9.64
CA PRO A 87 -13.69 -12.54 9.49
C PRO A 87 -14.67 -11.51 10.07
N SER A 88 -15.73 -11.18 9.33
CA SER A 88 -16.72 -10.19 9.76
C SER A 88 -18.14 -10.68 9.45
N ASN A 89 -19.09 -10.28 10.28
CA ASN A 89 -20.53 -10.44 10.05
C ASN A 89 -21.15 -9.08 9.70
N SER A 90 -20.80 -8.58 8.52
CA SER A 90 -21.21 -7.25 8.06
C SER A 90 -22.50 -7.27 7.25
N SER A 91 -23.30 -6.22 7.38
CA SER A 91 -24.45 -5.96 6.49
C SER A 91 -24.01 -5.46 5.10
N TYR A 92 -22.73 -5.16 4.91
CA TYR A 92 -22.14 -4.73 3.64
C TYR A 92 -21.40 -5.89 2.97
N ARG A 93 -21.61 -6.03 1.65
CA ARG A 93 -20.83 -6.93 0.81
C ARG A 93 -20.59 -6.31 -0.55
N SER A 94 -19.36 -5.83 -0.76
CA SER A 94 -18.91 -5.31 -2.04
C SER A 94 -18.32 -6.42 -2.93
N ARG A 95 -18.35 -6.21 -4.26
CA ARG A 95 -17.62 -7.08 -5.19
C ARG A 95 -16.11 -6.94 -5.00
N TRP A 96 -15.41 -7.99 -5.38
CA TRP A 96 -13.97 -7.93 -5.60
C TRP A 96 -13.60 -8.90 -6.72
N PHE A 97 -12.45 -8.66 -7.34
CA PHE A 97 -11.92 -9.48 -8.41
C PHE A 97 -10.39 -9.49 -8.37
N CYS A 98 -9.78 -10.36 -9.18
CA CYS A 98 -8.33 -10.46 -9.29
C CYS A 98 -7.85 -9.85 -10.61
N VAL A 99 -6.73 -9.15 -10.55
CA VAL A 99 -6.03 -8.59 -11.71
C VAL A 99 -4.59 -9.10 -11.70
N LEU A 100 -4.07 -9.47 -12.88
CA LEU A 100 -2.66 -9.77 -13.04
C LEU A 100 -1.85 -8.47 -13.00
N LYS A 101 -0.78 -8.43 -12.21
CA LYS A 101 0.18 -7.33 -12.24
C LYS A 101 0.93 -7.31 -13.58
N LYS A 102 1.63 -6.20 -13.84
CA LYS A 102 2.44 -6.01 -15.06
C LYS A 102 3.50 -7.10 -15.29
N ASP A 103 3.92 -7.80 -14.23
CA ASP A 103 4.85 -8.93 -14.30
C ASP A 103 4.24 -10.18 -14.97
N GLY A 104 2.93 -10.19 -15.25
CA GLY A 104 2.21 -11.29 -15.89
C GLY A 104 2.05 -12.54 -15.01
N LYS A 105 2.48 -12.49 -13.75
CA LYS A 105 2.50 -13.65 -12.85
C LYS A 105 1.78 -13.39 -11.53
N SER A 106 1.98 -12.22 -10.93
CA SER A 106 1.44 -11.94 -9.60
C SER A 106 -0.01 -11.50 -9.68
N LEU A 107 -0.89 -12.13 -8.91
CA LEU A 107 -2.27 -11.66 -8.75
C LEU A 107 -2.38 -10.55 -7.69
N ARG A 108 -3.28 -9.59 -7.95
CA ARG A 108 -3.73 -8.58 -6.99
C ARG A 108 -5.24 -8.67 -6.82
N ILE A 109 -5.70 -8.72 -5.58
CA ILE A 109 -7.12 -8.59 -5.24
C ILE A 109 -7.49 -7.11 -5.28
N VAL A 110 -8.57 -6.79 -5.99
CA VAL A 110 -9.13 -5.44 -6.10
C VAL A 110 -10.55 -5.48 -5.55
N HIS A 111 -10.82 -4.65 -4.54
CA HIS A 111 -12.15 -4.44 -4.00
C HIS A 111 -12.87 -3.36 -4.80
N SER A 112 -14.06 -3.68 -5.28
CA SER A 112 -14.95 -2.78 -6.01
C SER A 112 -15.70 -1.93 -5.00
N LEU A 113 -15.12 -0.77 -4.64
CA LEU A 113 -15.66 0.12 -3.62
C LEU A 113 -16.52 1.25 -4.19
N GLU A 114 -17.00 1.13 -5.43
CA GLU A 114 -17.87 2.14 -6.06
C GLU A 114 -19.15 2.42 -5.24
N PRO A 115 -19.83 1.42 -4.64
CA PRO A 115 -20.98 1.70 -3.79
C PRO A 115 -20.62 2.51 -2.54
N LEU A 116 -19.47 2.20 -1.90
CA LEU A 116 -18.97 2.92 -0.73
C LEU A 116 -18.62 4.35 -1.11
N ASN A 117 -17.84 4.53 -2.19
CA ASN A 117 -17.41 5.85 -2.67
C ASN A 117 -18.58 6.77 -3.02
N ARG A 118 -19.74 6.22 -3.41
CA ARG A 118 -20.95 7.02 -3.69
C ARG A 118 -21.58 7.62 -2.44
N VAL A 119 -21.48 6.93 -1.31
CA VAL A 119 -22.08 7.36 -0.03
C VAL A 119 -21.08 8.07 0.87
N THR A 120 -19.78 7.87 0.67
CA THR A 120 -18.72 8.55 1.42
C THR A 120 -18.73 10.05 1.15
N ILE A 121 -18.74 10.85 2.21
CA ILE A 121 -18.59 12.30 2.16
C ILE A 121 -17.14 12.61 1.80
N GLN A 122 -16.94 13.37 0.72
CA GLN A 122 -15.59 13.67 0.22
C GLN A 122 -14.86 14.66 1.13
N HIS A 123 -13.60 14.34 1.44
CA HIS A 123 -12.71 15.27 2.12
C HIS A 123 -12.24 16.35 1.15
N SER A 124 -12.16 17.61 1.59
CA SER A 124 -11.73 18.75 0.76
C SER A 124 -10.22 18.84 0.56
N GLY A 125 -9.44 18.01 1.24
CA GLY A 125 -7.99 17.96 1.13
C GLY A 125 -7.57 17.43 -0.24
N VAL A 126 -6.97 18.30 -1.03
CA VAL A 126 -6.37 17.95 -2.32
C VAL A 126 -4.87 17.74 -2.10
N PRO A 127 -4.27 16.66 -2.64
CA PRO A 127 -2.81 16.51 -2.60
C PRO A 127 -2.11 17.72 -3.23
N PRO A 128 -0.92 18.10 -2.74
CA PRO A 128 -0.15 19.17 -3.36
C PRO A 128 0.21 18.81 -4.81
N THR A 129 0.35 19.82 -5.66
CA THR A 129 0.82 19.63 -7.04
C THR A 129 2.27 19.10 -7.01
N PRO A 130 2.56 17.93 -7.62
CA PRO A 130 3.89 17.32 -7.55
C PRO A 130 5.00 18.23 -8.07
N ASP A 131 4.76 18.97 -9.15
CA ASP A 131 5.76 19.84 -9.77
C ASP A 131 6.20 20.97 -8.81
N TYR A 132 5.24 21.63 -8.14
CA TYR A 132 5.54 22.65 -7.15
C TYR A 132 6.31 22.10 -5.95
N LEU A 133 6.00 20.86 -5.54
CA LEU A 133 6.76 20.20 -4.48
C LEU A 133 8.18 19.88 -4.93
N ALA A 134 8.36 19.38 -6.15
CA ALA A 134 9.66 19.04 -6.72
C ALA A 134 10.56 20.28 -6.90
N GLU A 135 10.01 21.41 -7.34
CA GLU A 135 10.74 22.67 -7.51
C GLU A 135 11.36 23.18 -6.21
N GLN A 136 10.76 22.91 -5.04
CA GLN A 136 11.34 23.29 -3.74
C GLN A 136 12.68 22.59 -3.46
N PHE A 137 12.97 21.51 -4.16
CA PHE A 137 14.23 20.78 -4.07
C PHE A 137 15.22 21.15 -5.19
N ALA A 138 14.87 22.08 -6.08
CA ALA A 138 15.76 22.53 -7.15
C ALA A 138 17.07 23.13 -6.59
N GLY A 139 18.20 22.80 -7.22
CA GLY A 139 19.52 23.27 -6.81
C GLY A 139 20.07 22.61 -5.53
N ARG A 140 19.35 21.65 -4.92
CA ARG A 140 19.91 20.84 -3.82
C ARG A 140 20.97 19.89 -4.40
N PRO A 141 22.17 19.81 -3.80
CA PRO A 141 23.26 18.97 -4.31
C PRO A 141 23.01 17.47 -4.13
N CYS A 142 22.07 17.08 -3.25
CA CYS A 142 21.71 15.70 -2.97
C CYS A 142 20.21 15.62 -2.64
N GLY A 143 19.56 14.54 -3.05
CA GLY A 143 18.17 14.22 -2.75
C GLY A 143 18.00 12.73 -2.49
N ALA A 144 17.04 12.37 -1.65
CA ALA A 144 16.65 10.99 -1.40
C ALA A 144 15.12 10.87 -1.48
N ILE A 145 14.65 9.77 -2.05
CA ILE A 145 13.23 9.45 -2.17
C ILE A 145 12.99 8.15 -1.42
N PHE A 146 12.00 8.17 -0.55
CA PHE A 146 11.51 7.00 0.17
C PHE A 146 10.04 6.79 -0.18
N ASP A 147 9.63 5.54 -0.23
CA ASP A 147 8.23 5.16 -0.41
C ASP A 147 7.77 4.37 0.81
N LEU A 148 6.50 4.56 1.20
CA LEU A 148 5.92 3.81 2.30
C LEU A 148 5.45 2.44 1.81
N TYR A 149 6.08 1.38 2.31
CA TYR A 149 5.69 0.03 1.97
C TYR A 149 4.28 -0.27 2.49
N VAL A 150 3.33 -0.46 1.57
CA VAL A 150 1.91 -0.69 1.87
C VAL A 150 1.31 0.44 2.73
N GLY A 151 1.63 1.71 2.44
CA GLY A 151 1.26 2.86 3.29
C GLY A 151 -0.23 3.13 3.55
N TYR A 152 -1.15 2.31 3.04
CA TYR A 152 -2.59 2.39 3.34
C TYR A 152 -3.11 1.22 4.22
N ASP A 153 -2.38 0.09 4.31
CA ASP A 153 -2.77 -1.08 5.14
C ASP A 153 -2.16 -0.97 6.56
#